data_AF-A0A967LW61-F1
#
_entry.id   AF-A0A967LW61-F1
#
_cell.length_a   1.000
_cell.length_b   1.000
_cell.length_c   1.000
_cell.angle_alpha   90.00
_cell.angle_beta   90.00
_cell.angle_gamma   90.00
#
_symmetry.space_group_name_H-M   'P 1'
#
loop_
_entity.id
_entity.type
_entity.pdbx_description
1 polymer ?
#
loop_
_entity_poly.entity_id
_entity_poly.type
_entity_poly.pdbx_seq_one_letter_code
_entity_poly.pdbx_strand_id
1 'polypeptide(L)'
;MAYEDLLHFLQNVGKDPSRLIFEDELTGIYNRRFLLNYLQYKVPWDSIENHPVSLLMMDVDHFKQINDTHGHEAGDQTLVWVASLLREAA
;
A
#
# COMPACT_ATOMS: atom_id res chain seq x y z
N MET A 1 -22.11 13.39 -3.69
CA MET A 1 -21.79 11.94 -3.76
C MET A 1 -20.33 11.68 -3.40
N ALA A 2 -19.32 11.91 -4.26
CA ALA A 2 -17.93 11.54 -3.97
C ALA A 2 -17.29 12.12 -2.67
N TYR A 3 -17.72 13.30 -2.21
CA TYR A 3 -17.23 13.92 -0.96
C TYR A 3 -17.90 13.32 0.28
N GLU A 4 -19.18 12.96 0.20
CA GLU A 4 -19.91 12.32 1.29
C GLU A 4 -19.44 10.87 1.49
N ASP A 5 -19.13 10.17 0.41
CA ASP A 5 -18.54 8.82 0.46
C ASP A 5 -17.14 8.84 1.10
N LEU A 6 -16.34 9.87 0.77
CA LEU A 6 -15.03 10.09 1.37
C LEU A 6 -15.14 10.44 2.86
N LEU A 7 -16.08 11.31 3.23
CA LEU A 7 -16.32 11.65 4.63
C LEU A 7 -16.83 10.44 5.42
N HIS A 8 -17.72 9.63 4.84
CA HIS A 8 -18.21 8.40 5.45
C HIS A 8 -17.09 7.39 5.65
N PHE A 9 -16.18 7.25 4.69
CA PHE A 9 -14.97 6.44 4.83
C PHE A 9 -14.06 6.99 5.96
N LEU A 10 -13.69 8.26 5.91
CA LEU A 10 -12.80 8.90 6.89
C LEU A 10 -13.36 8.87 8.32
N GLN A 11 -14.68 8.97 8.48
CA GLN A 11 -15.36 8.92 9.78
C GLN A 11 -15.38 7.52 10.42
N ASN A 12 -15.16 6.47 9.63
CA ASN A 12 -15.25 5.08 10.08
C ASN A 12 -13.89 4.34 10.15
N VAL A 13 -12.78 5.02 9.82
CA VAL A 13 -11.39 4.48 9.78
C VAL A 13 -10.89 3.83 11.10
N GLY A 14 -11.61 3.94 12.22
CA GLY A 14 -11.25 3.28 13.48
C GLY A 14 -12.13 2.09 13.90
N LYS A 15 -13.21 1.79 13.16
CA LYS A 15 -14.25 0.79 13.56
C LYS A 15 -14.58 -0.24 12.48
N ASP A 16 -13.90 -0.18 11.34
CA ASP A 16 -14.35 -0.76 10.09
C ASP A 16 -13.40 -1.89 9.62
N PRO A 17 -13.91 -3.07 9.19
CA PRO A 17 -13.12 -4.14 8.56
C PRO A 17 -12.33 -3.70 7.31
N SER A 18 -12.45 -2.44 6.88
CA SER A 18 -11.71 -1.83 5.77
C SER A 18 -10.19 -1.95 5.84
N ARG A 19 -9.58 -2.13 7.03
CA ARG A 19 -8.15 -2.49 7.12
C ARG A 19 -7.82 -3.78 6.36
N LEU A 20 -8.59 -4.85 6.56
CA LEU A 20 -8.40 -6.13 5.86
C LEU A 20 -8.66 -6.02 4.34
N ILE A 21 -9.40 -4.99 3.92
CA ILE A 21 -9.75 -4.78 2.51
C ILE A 21 -8.65 -4.03 1.77
N PHE A 22 -7.96 -3.10 2.44
CA PHE A 22 -7.06 -2.13 1.81
C PHE A 22 -5.60 -2.23 2.27
N GLU A 23 -5.31 -2.91 3.36
CA GLU A 23 -3.95 -3.20 3.82
C GLU A 23 -3.58 -4.65 3.45
N ASP A 24 -2.28 -4.89 3.29
CA ASP A 24 -1.69 -6.22 3.19
C ASP A 24 -1.54 -6.81 4.59
N GLU A 25 -1.97 -8.05 4.81
CA GLU A 25 -2.04 -8.64 6.16
C GLU A 25 -0.67 -8.88 6.79
N LEU A 26 0.34 -9.21 5.97
CA LEU A 26 1.68 -9.49 6.46
C LEU A 26 2.41 -8.18 6.81
N THR A 27 2.43 -7.25 5.87
CA THR A 27 3.28 -6.05 5.96
C THR A 27 2.55 -4.83 6.51
N GLY A 28 1.22 -4.81 6.49
CA GLY A 28 0.37 -3.71 6.94
C GLY A 28 0.44 -2.45 6.07
N ILE A 29 1.07 -2.50 4.90
CA ILE A 29 1.05 -1.39 3.93
C ILE A 29 -0.19 -1.50 3.04
N TYR A 30 -0.51 -0.44 2.30
CA TYR A 30 -1.62 -0.49 1.37
C TYR A 30 -1.41 -1.54 0.28
N ASN A 31 -2.41 -2.38 0.09
CA ASN A 31 -2.38 -3.44 -0.89
C ASN A 31 -2.68 -2.91 -2.31
N ARG A 32 -2.54 -3.78 -3.30
CA ARG A 32 -2.79 -3.45 -4.71
C ARG A 32 -4.19 -2.88 -4.96
N ARG A 33 -5.21 -3.34 -4.25
CA ARG A 33 -6.59 -2.85 -4.41
C ARG A 33 -6.70 -1.39 -3.99
N PHE A 34 -6.09 -1.02 -2.87
CA PHE A 34 -6.02 0.38 -2.46
C PHE A 34 -5.33 1.24 -3.52
N LEU A 35 -4.15 0.82 -4.01
CA LEU A 35 -3.42 1.58 -5.05
C LEU A 35 -4.29 1.85 -6.28
N LEU A 36 -4.98 0.82 -6.80
CA LEU A 36 -5.84 0.98 -7.97
C LEU A 36 -7.00 1.94 -7.71
N ASN A 37 -7.66 1.82 -6.55
CA ASN A 37 -8.74 2.74 -6.17
C ASN A 37 -8.22 4.17 -6.02
N TYR A 38 -7.05 4.35 -5.41
CA TYR A 38 -6.43 5.66 -5.26
C TYR A 38 -6.13 6.29 -6.62
N LEU A 39 -5.49 5.55 -7.52
CA LEU A 39 -5.23 6.00 -8.88
C LEU A 39 -6.52 6.33 -9.63
N GLN A 40 -7.58 5.53 -9.50
CA GLN A 40 -8.83 5.76 -10.21
C GLN A 40 -9.61 6.99 -9.69
N TYR A 41 -9.68 7.18 -8.38
CA TYR A 41 -10.62 8.13 -7.77
C TYR A 41 -9.96 9.35 -7.11
N LYS A 42 -8.66 9.32 -6.86
CA LYS A 42 -7.94 10.38 -6.12
C LYS A 42 -6.91 11.12 -6.96
N VAL A 43 -6.38 10.51 -8.02
CA VAL A 43 -5.49 11.21 -8.93
C VAL A 43 -6.31 12.08 -9.91
N PRO A 44 -6.07 13.41 -9.96
CA PRO A 44 -6.76 14.29 -10.88
C PRO A 44 -6.11 14.24 -12.27
N TRP A 45 -6.40 13.18 -13.02
CA TRP A 45 -5.78 12.95 -14.35
C TRP A 45 -5.97 14.11 -15.32
N ASP A 46 -7.11 14.81 -15.25
CA ASP A 46 -7.42 15.97 -16.10
C ASP A 46 -6.52 17.19 -15.83
N SER A 47 -5.83 17.25 -14.69
CA SER A 47 -4.92 18.35 -14.32
C SER A 47 -3.49 17.89 -14.04
N ILE A 48 -3.10 16.71 -14.52
CA ILE A 48 -1.79 16.10 -14.26
C ILE A 48 -0.61 16.94 -14.76
N GLU A 49 -0.78 17.75 -15.81
CA GLU A 49 0.26 18.67 -16.29
C GLU A 49 0.62 19.73 -15.23
N ASN A 50 -0.35 20.16 -14.43
CA ASN A 50 -0.15 21.13 -13.35
C ASN A 50 0.26 20.44 -12.03
N HIS A 51 -0.07 19.16 -11.88
CA HIS A 51 0.20 18.34 -10.71
C HIS A 51 0.77 16.98 -11.12
N PRO A 52 2.04 16.94 -11.55
CA PRO A 52 2.63 15.70 -12.05
C PRO A 52 2.70 14.65 -10.94
N VAL A 53 2.30 13.43 -11.28
CA VAL A 53 2.36 12.26 -10.39
C VAL A 53 3.52 11.38 -10.82
N SER A 54 4.30 10.92 -9.84
CA SER A 54 5.37 9.93 -10.05
C SER A 54 4.98 8.60 -9.43
N LEU A 55 5.40 7.50 -10.06
CA LEU A 55 5.22 6.14 -9.56
C LEU A 55 6.57 5.45 -9.50
N LEU A 56 6.85 4.80 -8.37
CA LEU A 56 8.03 3.97 -8.18
C LEU A 56 7.59 2.51 -8.01
N MET A 57 8.17 1.62 -8.80
CA MET A 57 8.03 0.17 -8.65
C MET A 57 9.35 -0.39 -8.15
N MET A 58 9.30 -1.22 -7.11
CA MET A 58 10.46 -1.81 -6.46
C MET A 58 10.22 -3.29 -6.23
N ASP A 59 11.31 -4.06 -6.20
CA ASP A 59 11.31 -5.49 -5.86
C ASP A 59 12.47 -5.77 -4.89
N VAL A 60 12.34 -6.81 -4.08
CA VAL A 60 13.42 -7.24 -3.17
C VAL A 60 14.32 -8.22 -3.91
N ASP A 61 15.51 -7.77 -4.29
CA ASP A 61 16.48 -8.59 -5.00
C ASP A 61 16.82 -9.87 -4.22
N HIS A 62 16.92 -10.98 -4.94
CA HIS A 62 17.27 -12.29 -4.39
C HIS A 62 16.35 -12.81 -3.27
N PHE A 63 15.12 -12.30 -3.14
CA PHE A 63 14.20 -12.70 -2.07
C PHE A 63 13.96 -14.22 -1.98
N LYS A 64 13.93 -14.92 -3.12
CA LYS A 64 13.84 -16.38 -3.14
C LYS A 64 15.02 -17.07 -2.44
N GLN A 65 16.24 -16.54 -2.55
CA GLN A 65 17.40 -17.12 -1.86
C GLN A 65 17.28 -16.99 -0.34
N ILE A 66 16.69 -15.90 0.16
CA ILE A 66 16.38 -15.73 1.58
C ILE A 66 15.42 -16.82 2.04
N ASN A 67 14.31 -17.01 1.31
CA ASN A 67 13.35 -18.09 1.59
C ASN A 67 13.98 -19.47 1.56
N ASP A 68 14.78 -19.77 0.53
CA ASP A 68 15.37 -21.09 0.32
C ASP A 68 16.47 -21.39 1.37
N THR A 69 17.16 -20.37 1.89
CA THR A 69 18.27 -20.51 2.86
C THR A 69 17.79 -20.46 4.32
N HIS A 70 16.80 -19.60 4.62
CA HIS A 70 16.39 -19.26 5.98
C HIS A 70 14.93 -19.63 6.30
N GLY A 71 14.19 -20.14 5.32
CA GLY A 71 12.77 -20.50 5.45
C GLY A 71 11.83 -19.32 5.22
N HIS A 72 10.55 -19.64 5.02
CA HIS A 72 9.51 -18.67 4.71
C HIS A 72 9.29 -17.64 5.85
N GLU A 73 9.41 -18.04 7.11
CA GLU A 73 9.29 -17.10 8.24
C GLU A 73 10.33 -15.98 8.18
N ALA A 74 11.55 -16.27 7.72
CA ALA A 74 12.59 -15.26 7.53
C ALA A 74 12.30 -14.36 6.33
N GLY A 75 11.71 -14.91 5.26
CA GLY A 75 11.19 -14.12 4.14
C GLY A 75 10.10 -13.15 4.59
N ASP A 76 9.14 -13.63 5.37
CA ASP A 76 8.05 -12.82 5.92
C ASP A 76 8.59 -11.67 6.78
N GLN A 77 9.54 -11.95 7.66
CA GLN A 77 10.23 -10.92 8.46
C GLN A 77 10.96 -9.89 7.58
N THR A 78 11.59 -10.34 6.49
CA THR A 78 12.25 -9.46 5.53
C THR A 78 11.26 -8.51 4.88
N LEU A 79 10.10 -9.00 4.42
CA LEU A 79 9.05 -8.17 3.83
C LEU A 79 8.48 -7.15 4.82
N VAL A 80 8.24 -7.58 6.08
CA VAL A 80 7.79 -6.68 7.15
C VAL A 80 8.80 -5.57 7.40
N TRP A 81 10.09 -5.91 7.44
CA TRP A 81 11.15 -4.94 7.66
C TRP A 81 11.26 -3.92 6.51
N VAL A 82 11.26 -4.39 5.26
CA VAL A 82 11.24 -3.52 4.06
C VAL A 82 10.04 -2.57 4.10
N ALA A 83 8.85 -3.09 4.41
CA ALA A 83 7.64 -2.29 4.54
C ALA A 83 7.73 -1.22 5.66
N SER A 84 8.40 -1.52 6.77
CA SER A 84 8.68 -0.53 7.83
C SER A 84 9.56 0.60 7.31
N LEU A 85 10.66 0.27 6.62
CA LEU A 85 11.57 1.27 6.05
C LEU A 85 10.87 2.18 5.05
N LEU A 86 9.99 1.63 4.21
CA LEU A 86 9.20 2.40 3.25
C LEU A 86 8.24 3.38 3.93
N ARG A 87 7.66 2.99 5.08
CA ARG A 87 6.79 3.88 5.86
C ARG A 87 7.54 5.02 6.54
N GLU A 88 8.79 4.80 6.94
CA GLU A 88 9.62 5.84 7.55
C GLU A 88 10.12 6.86 6.52
N ALA A 89 10.32 6.43 5.27
CA ALA A 89 10.78 7.29 4.19
C ALA A 89 9.67 8.14 3.54
N ALA A 90 8.40 7.76 3.74
CA ALA A 90 7.21 8.41 3.17
C ALA A 90 6.66 9.52 4.09
#